data_AF-A0A2K0TMG9-F1
#
_entry.id   AF-A0A2K0TMG9-F1
#
_cell.length_a   1.000
_cell.length_b   1.000
_cell.length_c   1.000
_cell.angle_alpha   90.00
_cell.angle_beta   90.00
_cell.angle_gamma   90.00
#
_symmetry.space_group_name_H-M   'P 1'
#
loop_
_entity.id
_entity.type
_entity.pdbx_description
1 polymer ?
#
loop_
_entity_poly.entity_id
_entity_poly.type
_entity_poly.pdbx_seq_one_letter_code
_entity_poly.pdbx_strand_id
1 'polypeptide(L)'
;MIDAPPTTGENILAGIRSVTHLPISHLVYSHHHADHIGAAYLLANKDVTIIAHELTAYELSLTPDAHRPPPHVTFKDSYTLRVDNQTIQLDYKGPVHDPGNIFIYAPKQKVLMVIDIVFPGWVPFASLAEAQNPTMFIKAHDLILEYDFDYYIGGHVDRAGVRKDVLIQQNYIQDVYNNARTAILLSNSPPNATNPLSASTILGPIEAANPDNAWAMFAGYVDTLAQYCANVTTEKWLGKLGGADVYTYSHCEALVESLRIDYGVLGPFGVQPS
;
A
#
# COMPACT_ATOMS: atom_id res chain seq x y z
N MET A 1 12.70 8.50 16.98
CA MET A 1 13.00 8.10 15.59
C MET A 1 11.83 7.26 15.11
N ILE A 2 11.42 7.39 13.86
CA ILE A 2 10.37 6.59 13.24
C ILE A 2 11.05 5.85 12.10
N ASP A 3 10.97 4.52 12.14
CA ASP A 3 11.67 3.59 11.26
C ASP A 3 13.20 3.72 11.23
N ALA A 4 13.87 2.74 10.64
CA ALA A 4 15.32 2.60 10.50
C ALA A 4 15.66 1.85 9.19
N PRO A 5 15.51 2.49 8.01
CA PRO A 5 15.63 1.80 6.73
C PRO A 5 17.08 1.40 6.43
N PRO A 6 17.35 0.17 5.96
CA PRO A 6 18.70 -0.35 5.73
C PRO A 6 19.44 0.40 4.62
N THR A 7 18.74 1.00 3.68
CA THR A 7 19.32 1.83 2.62
C THR A 7 20.07 3.05 3.16
N THR A 8 19.68 3.55 4.33
CA THR A 8 20.39 4.63 5.02
C THR A 8 21.47 4.11 5.96
N GLY A 9 21.25 2.94 6.59
CA GLY A 9 22.24 2.30 7.47
C GLY A 9 22.77 3.25 8.55
N GLU A 10 24.08 3.27 8.77
CA GLU A 10 24.70 4.19 9.75
C GLU A 10 24.57 5.68 9.36
N ASN A 11 24.33 6.00 8.09
CA ASN A 11 24.20 7.39 7.64
C ASN A 11 22.99 8.08 8.29
N ILE A 12 21.95 7.34 8.70
CA ILE A 12 20.81 7.93 9.42
C ILE A 12 21.24 8.49 10.77
N LEU A 13 22.16 7.81 11.47
CA LEU A 13 22.67 8.28 12.75
C LEU A 13 23.55 9.51 12.55
N ALA A 14 24.38 9.53 11.51
CA ALA A 14 25.17 10.70 11.14
C ALA A 14 24.27 11.89 10.77
N GLY A 15 23.20 11.67 10.00
CA GLY A 15 22.22 12.68 9.62
C GLY A 15 21.45 13.24 10.83
N ILE A 16 21.05 12.41 11.78
CA ILE A 16 20.45 12.89 13.04
C ILE A 16 21.47 13.74 13.82
N ARG A 17 22.73 13.30 13.88
CA ARG A 17 23.80 13.99 14.62
C ARG A 17 24.22 15.33 14.02
N SER A 18 23.98 15.56 12.72
CA SER A 18 24.20 16.88 12.11
C SER A 18 23.12 17.90 12.49
N VAL A 19 21.95 17.44 12.97
CA VAL A 19 20.82 18.28 13.38
C VAL A 19 20.76 18.42 14.92
N THR A 20 21.03 17.34 15.66
CA THR A 20 20.91 17.33 17.13
C THR A 20 21.88 16.35 17.82
N HIS A 21 22.39 16.77 18.97
CA HIS A 21 23.22 15.94 19.86
C HIS A 21 22.43 15.22 20.94
N LEU A 22 21.11 15.40 21.01
CA LEU A 22 20.28 14.70 21.99
C LEU A 22 20.31 13.18 21.75
N PRO A 23 20.28 12.34 22.81
CA PRO A 23 20.20 10.90 22.66
C PRO A 23 18.87 10.51 21.99
N ILE A 24 18.92 9.47 21.16
CA ILE A 24 17.69 8.83 20.65
C ILE A 24 17.15 8.01 21.81
N SER A 25 15.94 8.29 22.27
CA SER A 25 15.31 7.57 23.39
C SER A 25 14.27 6.53 22.93
N HIS A 26 13.65 6.77 21.77
CA HIS A 26 12.58 5.93 21.25
C HIS A 26 12.73 5.67 19.75
N LEU A 27 12.38 4.45 19.34
CA LEU A 27 12.19 4.02 17.97
C LEU A 27 10.74 3.55 17.81
N VAL A 28 10.02 4.10 16.86
CA VAL A 28 8.67 3.65 16.50
C VAL A 28 8.77 2.89 15.19
N TYR A 29 8.23 1.67 15.14
CA TYR A 29 8.02 0.96 13.88
C TYR A 29 6.68 1.36 13.29
N SER A 30 6.69 1.83 12.05
CA SER A 30 5.46 2.08 11.30
C SER A 30 4.75 0.78 10.94
N HIS A 31 5.50 -0.25 10.56
CA HIS A 31 5.06 -1.62 10.30
C HIS A 31 6.27 -2.57 10.26
N HIS A 32 6.05 -3.82 9.83
CA HIS A 32 7.00 -4.92 10.02
C HIS A 32 8.02 -5.12 8.87
N HIS A 33 7.84 -4.44 7.72
CA HIS A 33 8.67 -4.68 6.54
C HIS A 33 10.13 -4.25 6.72
N ALA A 34 11.03 -5.03 6.13
CA ALA A 34 12.46 -4.91 6.38
C ALA A 34 13.12 -3.70 5.70
N ASP A 35 12.55 -3.17 4.63
CA ASP A 35 13.00 -1.95 3.99
C ASP A 35 12.76 -0.71 4.86
N HIS A 36 11.90 -0.80 5.89
CA HIS A 36 11.68 0.29 6.86
C HIS A 36 12.42 0.07 8.17
N ILE A 37 12.51 -1.15 8.69
CA ILE A 37 13.07 -1.39 10.03
C ILE A 37 14.32 -2.29 10.04
N GLY A 38 14.84 -2.64 8.87
CA GLY A 38 15.98 -3.56 8.70
C GLY A 38 17.32 -3.07 9.27
N ALA A 39 17.44 -1.79 9.65
CA ALA A 39 18.61 -1.29 10.39
C ALA A 39 18.31 -0.96 11.86
N ALA A 40 17.18 -1.41 12.40
CA ALA A 40 16.79 -1.11 13.78
C ALA A 40 17.78 -1.66 14.83
N TYR A 41 18.49 -2.75 14.53
CA TYR A 41 19.54 -3.29 15.40
C TYR A 41 20.66 -2.29 15.74
N LEU A 42 20.90 -1.28 14.88
CA LEU A 42 21.87 -0.21 15.15
C LEU A 42 21.52 0.62 16.40
N LEU A 43 20.26 0.55 16.84
CA LEU A 43 19.70 1.27 17.98
C LEU A 43 19.36 0.35 19.16
N ALA A 44 19.22 -0.95 18.93
CA ALA A 44 18.70 -1.91 19.92
C ALA A 44 19.50 -1.95 21.24
N ASN A 45 20.81 -1.75 21.17
CA ASN A 45 21.70 -1.80 22.34
C ASN A 45 22.00 -0.42 22.96
N LYS A 46 21.21 0.62 22.66
CA LYS A 46 21.51 2.03 23.01
C LYS A 46 20.51 2.66 23.98
N ASP A 47 19.95 1.89 24.91
CA ASP A 47 18.88 2.34 25.82
C ASP A 47 17.67 2.96 25.08
N VAL A 48 17.35 2.41 23.90
CA VAL A 48 16.24 2.87 23.05
C VAL A 48 15.01 2.00 23.27
N THR A 49 13.89 2.61 23.64
CA THR A 49 12.61 1.90 23.71
C THR A 49 11.99 1.77 22.33
N ILE A 50 11.73 0.53 21.90
CA ILE A 50 11.06 0.24 20.62
C ILE A 50 9.56 0.11 20.85
N ILE A 51 8.76 0.88 20.13
CA ILE A 51 7.31 0.89 20.20
C ILE A 51 6.74 0.46 18.86
N ALA A 52 5.75 -0.43 18.85
CA ALA A 52 5.04 -0.84 17.64
C ALA A 52 3.59 -1.25 17.94
N HIS A 53 2.79 -1.47 16.91
CA HIS A 53 1.49 -2.12 17.06
C HIS A 53 1.64 -3.60 17.43
N GLU A 54 0.65 -4.20 18.11
CA GLU A 54 0.72 -5.62 18.50
C GLU A 54 0.78 -6.57 17.29
N LEU A 55 0.15 -6.22 16.17
CA LEU A 55 0.23 -7.01 14.94
C LEU A 55 1.61 -6.92 14.29
N THR A 56 2.30 -5.77 14.37
CA THR A 56 3.70 -5.66 13.94
C THR A 56 4.60 -6.61 14.75
N ALA A 57 4.36 -6.72 16.06
CA ALA A 57 5.08 -7.67 16.92
C ALA A 57 4.79 -9.13 16.52
N TYR A 58 3.54 -9.44 16.18
CA TYR A 58 3.13 -10.75 15.69
C TYR A 58 3.83 -11.11 14.38
N GLU A 59 3.80 -10.23 13.36
CA GLU A 59 4.46 -10.48 12.07
C GLU A 59 5.97 -10.69 12.20
N LEU A 60 6.64 -9.91 13.08
CA LEU A 60 8.05 -10.10 13.38
C LEU A 60 8.34 -11.46 14.03
N SER A 61 7.40 -12.04 14.78
CA SER A 61 7.56 -13.37 15.38
C SER A 61 7.48 -14.50 14.35
N LEU A 62 6.82 -14.28 13.21
CA LEU A 62 6.72 -15.26 12.12
C LEU A 62 8.01 -15.34 11.30
N THR A 63 8.78 -14.25 11.23
CA THR A 63 10.05 -14.18 10.50
C THR A 63 11.19 -13.62 11.38
N PRO A 64 11.64 -14.38 12.42
CA PRO A 64 12.64 -13.89 13.34
C PRO A 64 13.93 -13.44 12.64
N ASP A 65 14.33 -12.20 12.91
CA ASP A 65 15.47 -11.53 12.28
C ASP A 65 16.22 -10.69 13.31
N ALA A 66 17.51 -10.96 13.49
CA ALA A 66 18.35 -10.22 14.44
C ALA A 66 18.49 -8.73 14.10
N HIS A 67 18.25 -8.34 12.85
CA HIS A 67 18.30 -6.94 12.43
C HIS A 67 17.03 -6.14 12.79
N ARG A 68 15.92 -6.84 13.06
CA ARG A 68 14.59 -6.29 13.38
C ARG A 68 14.13 -6.80 14.77
N PRO A 69 14.75 -6.30 15.85
CA PRO A 69 14.43 -6.76 17.20
C PRO A 69 12.95 -6.56 17.55
N PRO A 70 12.35 -7.44 18.37
CA PRO A 70 10.96 -7.28 18.81
C PRO A 70 10.72 -5.93 19.53
N PRO A 71 9.51 -5.36 19.43
CA PRO A 71 9.17 -4.15 20.16
C PRO A 71 9.17 -4.40 21.68
N HIS A 72 9.61 -3.39 22.44
CA HIS A 72 9.58 -3.40 23.90
C HIS A 72 8.19 -3.05 24.43
N VAL A 73 7.46 -2.20 23.69
CA VAL A 73 6.12 -1.74 24.03
C VAL A 73 5.22 -1.95 22.82
N THR A 74 4.07 -2.57 23.05
CA THR A 74 3.01 -2.72 22.05
C THR A 74 1.74 -1.99 22.45
N PHE A 75 0.93 -1.65 21.46
CA PHE A 75 -0.41 -1.11 21.65
C PHE A 75 -1.40 -1.71 20.64
N LYS A 76 -2.70 -1.54 20.93
CA LYS A 76 -3.80 -2.07 20.11
C LYS A 76 -4.49 -0.99 19.29
N ASP A 77 -5.17 -0.04 19.95
CA ASP A 77 -5.95 0.96 19.22
C ASP A 77 -5.11 2.23 18.98
N SER A 78 -4.61 2.83 20.06
CA SER A 78 -3.80 4.03 20.00
C SER A 78 -2.77 4.12 21.12
N TYR A 79 -1.74 4.93 20.88
CA TYR A 79 -0.69 5.22 21.84
C TYR A 79 -0.24 6.67 21.69
N THR A 80 -0.12 7.40 22.81
CA THR A 80 0.44 8.75 22.80
C THR A 80 1.85 8.75 23.36
N LEU A 81 2.83 8.91 22.48
CA LEU A 81 4.23 9.08 22.86
C LEU A 81 4.49 10.54 23.25
N ARG A 82 4.90 10.76 24.50
CA ARG A 82 5.35 12.07 24.99
C ARG A 82 6.83 12.00 25.33
N VAL A 83 7.62 12.88 24.72
CA VAL A 83 9.04 13.05 25.00
C VAL A 83 9.28 14.54 25.21
N ASP A 84 9.59 14.93 26.43
CA ASP A 84 9.69 16.33 26.86
C ASP A 84 8.45 17.15 26.46
N ASN A 85 8.62 18.13 25.57
CA ASN A 85 7.55 18.99 25.07
C ASN A 85 6.97 18.54 23.70
N GLN A 86 7.32 17.34 23.25
CA GLN A 86 6.86 16.74 22.00
C GLN A 86 5.78 15.70 22.28
N THR A 87 4.80 15.63 21.38
CA THR A 87 3.73 14.64 21.42
C THR A 87 3.56 14.05 20.03
N ILE A 88 3.56 12.71 19.96
CA ILE A 88 3.27 11.93 18.75
C ILE A 88 2.10 11.01 19.08
N GLN A 89 1.08 11.03 18.23
CA GLN A 89 -0.08 10.15 18.28
C GLN A 89 0.16 8.99 17.32
N LEU A 90 0.03 7.76 17.84
CA LEU A 90 0.11 6.53 17.08
C LEU A 90 -1.28 5.92 17.07
N ASP A 91 -1.88 5.73 15.90
CA ASP A 91 -3.21 5.18 15.76
C ASP A 91 -3.20 4.00 14.79
N TYR A 92 -3.86 2.90 15.18
CA TYR A 92 -4.17 1.82 14.26
C TYR A 92 -5.58 2.03 13.70
N LYS A 93 -5.70 2.13 12.37
CA LYS A 93 -6.98 2.37 11.67
C LYS A 93 -7.44 1.16 10.86
N GLY A 94 -6.87 -0.01 11.14
CA GLY A 94 -7.02 -1.23 10.34
C GLY A 94 -5.83 -1.46 9.40
N PRO A 95 -5.79 -2.59 8.67
CA PRO A 95 -4.65 -3.01 7.85
C PRO A 95 -4.64 -2.26 6.52
N VAL A 96 -4.37 -0.96 6.54
CA VAL A 96 -4.39 -0.10 5.34
C VAL A 96 -3.27 -0.42 4.34
N HIS A 97 -2.19 -1.02 4.82
CA HIS A 97 -1.08 -1.56 4.02
C HIS A 97 -0.88 -3.03 4.41
N ASP A 98 -0.60 -3.27 5.68
CA ASP A 98 -0.46 -4.60 6.27
C ASP A 98 -1.03 -4.63 7.72
N PRO A 99 -1.14 -5.82 8.33
CA PRO A 99 -1.40 -5.95 9.77
C PRO A 99 -0.33 -5.23 10.60
N GLY A 100 -0.73 -4.14 11.23
CA GLY A 100 0.14 -3.37 12.13
C GLY A 100 0.72 -2.09 11.55
N ASN A 101 0.42 -1.76 10.29
CA ASN A 101 0.66 -0.42 9.75
C ASN A 101 -0.13 0.65 10.53
N ILE A 102 0.58 1.67 11.03
CA ILE A 102 0.02 2.70 11.91
C ILE A 102 0.12 4.10 11.31
N PHE A 103 -0.82 4.96 11.72
CA PHE A 103 -0.81 6.39 11.49
C PHE A 103 0.03 7.04 12.59
N ILE A 104 0.99 7.88 12.19
CA ILE A 104 1.94 8.53 13.11
C ILE A 104 1.81 10.03 12.92
N TYR A 105 1.13 10.70 13.85
CA TYR A 105 0.78 12.10 13.73
C TYR A 105 1.46 12.96 14.80
N ALA A 106 2.14 14.02 14.37
CA ALA A 106 2.76 15.03 15.21
C ALA A 106 1.93 16.32 15.15
N PRO A 107 0.93 16.50 16.03
CA PRO A 107 -0.06 17.58 15.91
C PRO A 107 0.54 18.98 15.99
N LYS A 108 1.58 19.18 16.81
CA LYS A 108 2.24 20.49 16.95
C LYS A 108 2.95 20.91 15.66
N GLN A 109 3.48 19.96 14.91
CA GLN A 109 4.20 20.16 13.66
C GLN A 109 3.29 20.05 12.44
N LYS A 110 2.06 19.56 12.62
CA LYS A 110 1.14 19.20 11.53
C LYS A 110 1.80 18.27 10.51
N VAL A 111 2.53 17.26 11.00
CA VAL A 111 3.16 16.22 10.18
C VAL A 111 2.43 14.91 10.41
N LEU A 112 1.94 14.30 9.34
CA LEU A 112 1.37 12.95 9.35
C LEU A 112 2.30 12.01 8.59
N MET A 113 2.58 10.84 9.17
CA MET A 113 3.27 9.76 8.49
C MET A 113 2.35 8.55 8.44
N VAL A 114 2.14 8.04 7.23
CA VAL A 114 1.47 6.76 7.00
C VAL A 114 2.28 6.10 5.92
N ILE A 115 3.08 5.13 6.31
CA ILE A 115 4.13 4.57 5.47
C ILE A 115 3.50 3.60 4.45
N ASP A 116 3.99 3.67 3.21
CA ASP A 116 3.62 2.83 2.06
C ASP A 116 2.17 2.98 1.55
N ILE A 117 1.50 4.09 1.87
CA ILE A 117 0.19 4.42 1.29
C ILE A 117 0.35 5.42 0.14
N VAL A 118 0.79 6.65 0.45
CA VAL A 118 0.94 7.73 -0.54
C VAL A 118 2.39 7.91 -0.95
N PHE A 119 2.60 7.97 -2.26
CA PHE A 119 3.90 8.09 -2.92
C PHE A 119 3.92 9.40 -3.71
N PRO A 120 4.30 10.55 -3.11
CA PRO A 120 4.14 11.86 -3.73
C PRO A 120 4.82 12.00 -5.10
N GLY A 121 4.02 12.16 -6.16
CA GLY A 121 4.51 12.26 -7.54
C GLY A 121 4.66 10.93 -8.29
N TRP A 122 4.37 9.81 -7.63
CA TRP A 122 4.47 8.46 -8.19
C TRP A 122 3.17 7.69 -8.00
N VAL A 123 2.94 6.68 -8.82
CA VAL A 123 1.96 5.64 -8.47
C VAL A 123 2.53 4.83 -7.29
N PRO A 124 1.69 4.09 -6.53
CA PRO A 124 2.20 3.15 -5.53
C PRO A 124 3.25 2.20 -6.11
N PHE A 125 4.10 1.63 -5.25
CA PHE A 125 4.89 0.46 -5.62
C PHE A 125 3.97 -0.71 -6.04
N ALA A 126 4.52 -1.74 -6.67
CA ALA A 126 3.77 -2.87 -7.25
C ALA A 126 2.60 -3.38 -6.40
N SER A 127 1.55 -3.90 -7.06
CA SER A 127 0.40 -4.56 -6.41
C SER A 127 -0.25 -3.70 -5.31
N LEU A 128 -0.41 -2.40 -5.60
CA LEU A 128 -0.88 -1.33 -4.70
C LEU A 128 -0.07 -1.27 -3.41
N ALA A 129 1.24 -1.17 -3.61
CA ALA A 129 2.30 -1.16 -2.61
C ALA A 129 2.36 -2.44 -1.79
N GLU A 130 2.16 -3.62 -2.38
CA GLU A 130 2.17 -4.91 -1.67
C GLU A 130 1.14 -4.97 -0.52
N ALA A 131 0.04 -4.21 -0.64
CA ALA A 131 -0.97 -4.15 0.38
C ALA A 131 -1.67 -5.51 0.53
N GLN A 132 -1.68 -6.05 1.75
CA GLN A 132 -2.31 -7.34 2.06
C GLN A 132 -3.84 -7.25 2.13
N ASN A 133 -4.39 -6.04 2.14
CA ASN A 133 -5.82 -5.78 2.10
C ASN A 133 -6.12 -4.61 1.15
N PRO A 134 -6.34 -4.89 -0.16
CA PRO A 134 -6.61 -3.85 -1.15
C PRO A 134 -7.85 -3.00 -0.83
N THR A 135 -8.88 -3.60 -0.21
CA THR A 135 -10.07 -2.89 0.25
C THR A 135 -9.74 -1.80 1.27
N MET A 136 -8.86 -2.08 2.23
CA MET A 136 -8.41 -1.11 3.21
C MET A 136 -7.40 -0.12 2.64
N PHE A 137 -6.56 -0.54 1.68
CA PHE A 137 -5.68 0.38 0.95
C PHE A 137 -6.45 1.47 0.22
N ILE A 138 -7.57 1.13 -0.44
CA ILE A 138 -8.46 2.11 -1.08
C ILE A 138 -9.02 3.12 -0.06
N LYS A 139 -9.40 2.65 1.14
CA LYS A 139 -9.94 3.51 2.21
C LYS A 139 -8.87 4.36 2.91
N ALA A 140 -7.60 4.02 2.76
CA ALA A 140 -6.51 4.66 3.49
C ALA A 140 -6.44 6.17 3.23
N HIS A 141 -6.68 6.59 1.98
CA HIS A 141 -6.68 8.01 1.61
C HIS A 141 -7.75 8.81 2.32
N ASP A 142 -8.96 8.26 2.50
CA ASP A 142 -10.03 8.93 3.25
C ASP A 142 -9.63 9.13 4.71
N LEU A 143 -9.09 8.08 5.33
CA LEU A 143 -8.60 8.12 6.72
C LEU A 143 -7.46 9.12 6.91
N ILE A 144 -6.54 9.21 5.94
CA ILE A 144 -5.47 10.22 5.93
C ILE A 144 -6.06 11.63 5.90
N LEU A 145 -7.09 11.84 5.07
CA LEU A 145 -7.71 13.16 4.86
C LEU A 145 -8.51 13.66 6.07
N GLU A 146 -8.79 12.81 7.07
CA GLU A 146 -9.39 13.20 8.37
C GLU A 146 -8.44 14.01 9.26
N TYR A 147 -7.11 13.90 9.07
CA TYR A 147 -6.12 14.60 9.89
C TYR A 147 -5.86 16.04 9.40
N ASP A 148 -5.59 16.95 10.35
CA ASP A 148 -5.13 18.32 10.08
C ASP A 148 -3.60 18.35 9.96
N PHE A 149 -3.08 18.03 8.77
CA PHE A 149 -1.65 18.03 8.47
C PHE A 149 -1.28 19.01 7.35
N ASP A 150 -0.11 19.61 7.47
CA ASP A 150 0.53 20.44 6.45
C ASP A 150 1.50 19.60 5.59
N TYR A 151 2.16 18.61 6.22
CA TYR A 151 3.13 17.74 5.57
C TYR A 151 2.80 16.26 5.78
N TYR A 152 3.04 15.47 4.73
CA TYR A 152 2.85 14.02 4.72
C TYR A 152 4.18 13.30 4.42
N ILE A 153 4.47 12.23 5.17
CA ILE A 153 5.64 11.37 4.94
C ILE A 153 5.16 9.95 4.58
N GLY A 154 5.52 9.49 3.38
CA GLY A 154 5.09 8.20 2.84
C GLY A 154 6.10 7.05 2.96
N GLY A 155 7.32 7.34 3.40
CA GLY A 155 8.40 6.35 3.59
C GLY A 155 9.26 6.06 2.37
N HIS A 156 8.68 6.12 1.18
CA HIS A 156 9.40 6.01 -0.10
C HIS A 156 9.32 7.30 -0.92
N VAL A 157 9.99 7.27 -2.08
CA VAL A 157 10.18 8.37 -3.05
C VAL A 157 11.07 9.51 -2.55
N ASP A 158 11.29 10.51 -3.40
CA ASP A 158 12.32 11.54 -3.26
C ASP A 158 11.89 12.77 -2.47
N ARG A 159 10.61 12.87 -2.08
CA ARG A 159 10.09 14.05 -1.39
C ARG A 159 8.94 13.75 -0.42
N ALA A 160 8.79 14.66 0.54
CA ALA A 160 7.57 14.75 1.34
C ALA A 160 6.36 15.13 0.47
N GLY A 161 5.19 14.73 0.94
CA GLY A 161 3.90 15.03 0.35
C GLY A 161 3.15 16.14 1.08
N VAL A 162 2.06 16.56 0.45
CA VAL A 162 1.04 17.43 1.05
C VAL A 162 -0.35 16.86 0.77
N ARG A 163 -1.41 17.47 1.33
CA ARG A 163 -2.80 17.04 1.10
C ARG A 163 -3.16 16.86 -0.37
N LYS A 164 -2.62 17.70 -1.26
CA LYS A 164 -2.80 17.58 -2.71
C LYS A 164 -2.27 16.25 -3.26
N ASP A 165 -1.15 15.75 -2.76
CA ASP A 165 -0.58 14.47 -3.21
C ASP A 165 -1.48 13.29 -2.81
N VAL A 166 -2.06 13.33 -1.61
CA VAL A 166 -3.05 12.34 -1.15
C VAL A 166 -4.26 12.31 -2.07
N LEU A 167 -4.80 13.49 -2.42
CA LEU A 167 -5.94 13.60 -3.35
C LEU A 167 -5.58 13.13 -4.77
N ILE A 168 -4.38 13.42 -5.25
CA ILE A 168 -3.92 12.94 -6.57
C ILE A 168 -3.88 11.42 -6.58
N GLN A 169 -3.28 10.80 -5.55
CA GLN A 169 -3.17 9.36 -5.52
C GLN A 169 -4.53 8.69 -5.28
N GLN A 170 -5.40 9.26 -4.44
CA GLN A 170 -6.77 8.80 -4.29
C GLN A 170 -7.52 8.76 -5.63
N ASN A 171 -7.37 9.81 -6.46
CA ASN A 171 -7.97 9.84 -7.80
C ASN A 171 -7.40 8.74 -8.70
N TYR A 172 -6.10 8.49 -8.64
CA TYR A 172 -5.46 7.40 -9.39
C TYR A 172 -6.03 6.03 -8.97
N ILE A 173 -6.07 5.74 -7.67
CA ILE A 173 -6.63 4.50 -7.14
C ILE A 173 -8.09 4.32 -7.53
N GLN A 174 -8.87 5.39 -7.48
CA GLN A 174 -10.28 5.35 -7.88
C GLN A 174 -10.45 5.06 -9.38
N ASP A 175 -9.56 5.57 -10.24
CA ASP A 175 -9.55 5.22 -11.66
C ASP A 175 -9.17 3.74 -11.88
N VAL A 176 -8.15 3.22 -11.20
CA VAL A 176 -7.78 1.79 -11.27
C VAL A 176 -8.98 0.94 -10.86
N TYR A 177 -9.62 1.24 -9.72
CA TYR A 177 -10.81 0.53 -9.23
C TYR A 177 -11.95 0.55 -10.25
N ASN A 178 -12.28 1.74 -10.78
CA ASN A 178 -13.39 1.91 -11.73
C ASN A 178 -13.11 1.18 -13.05
N ASN A 179 -11.87 1.22 -13.54
CA ASN A 179 -11.48 0.59 -14.79
C ASN A 179 -11.42 -0.94 -14.64
N ALA A 180 -10.88 -1.46 -13.53
CA ALA A 180 -10.92 -2.89 -13.19
C ALA A 180 -12.37 -3.40 -13.10
N ARG A 181 -13.24 -2.68 -12.39
CA ARG A 181 -14.66 -3.00 -12.28
C ARG A 181 -15.34 -2.99 -13.64
N THR A 182 -15.05 -1.99 -14.47
CA THR A 182 -15.59 -1.88 -15.84
C THR A 182 -15.16 -3.09 -16.68
N ALA A 183 -13.89 -3.50 -16.61
CA ALA A 183 -13.39 -4.67 -17.33
C ALA A 183 -14.19 -5.93 -16.96
N ILE A 184 -14.41 -6.17 -15.67
CA ILE A 184 -15.21 -7.30 -15.19
C ILE A 184 -16.65 -7.24 -15.71
N LEU A 185 -17.30 -6.08 -15.67
CA LEU A 185 -18.69 -5.94 -16.14
C LEU A 185 -18.82 -6.12 -17.66
N LEU A 186 -17.86 -5.61 -18.43
CA LEU A 186 -17.80 -5.81 -19.88
C LEU A 186 -17.63 -7.29 -20.22
N SER A 187 -16.86 -8.02 -19.42
CA SER A 187 -16.65 -9.45 -19.65
C SER A 187 -17.89 -10.32 -19.46
N ASN A 188 -18.83 -9.87 -18.61
CA ASN A 188 -20.13 -10.52 -18.43
C ASN A 188 -21.13 -10.18 -19.55
N SER A 189 -20.82 -9.17 -20.38
CA SER A 189 -21.72 -8.71 -21.44
C SER A 189 -21.42 -9.43 -22.76
N PRO A 190 -22.42 -9.68 -23.63
CA PRO A 190 -22.19 -10.26 -24.96
C PRO A 190 -21.23 -9.42 -25.82
N PRO A 191 -20.52 -10.05 -26.76
CA PRO A 191 -19.61 -9.32 -27.64
C PRO A 191 -20.37 -8.40 -28.58
N ASN A 192 -19.81 -7.21 -28.81
CA ASN A 192 -20.31 -6.25 -29.78
C ASN A 192 -19.12 -5.47 -30.38
N ALA A 193 -19.39 -4.58 -31.34
CA ALA A 193 -18.35 -3.86 -32.08
C ALA A 193 -17.39 -3.05 -31.19
N THR A 194 -17.79 -2.72 -29.96
CA THR A 194 -17.01 -1.90 -29.02
C THR A 194 -16.63 -2.63 -27.73
N ASN A 195 -17.06 -3.88 -27.53
CA ASN A 195 -16.76 -4.67 -26.33
C ASN A 195 -15.81 -5.83 -26.67
N PRO A 196 -14.49 -5.65 -26.50
CA PRO A 196 -13.52 -6.71 -26.75
C PRO A 196 -13.41 -7.72 -25.59
N LEU A 197 -14.04 -7.48 -24.45
CA LEU A 197 -13.77 -8.22 -23.21
C LEU A 197 -14.74 -9.34 -22.88
N SER A 198 -15.78 -9.56 -23.68
CA SER A 198 -16.74 -10.64 -23.43
C SER A 198 -16.05 -11.97 -23.17
N ALA A 199 -16.47 -12.69 -22.12
CA ALA A 199 -15.83 -13.95 -21.73
C ALA A 199 -15.79 -14.96 -22.88
N SER A 200 -16.83 -15.02 -23.71
CA SER A 200 -16.87 -15.87 -24.91
C SER A 200 -15.80 -15.51 -25.96
N THR A 201 -15.37 -14.24 -26.01
CA THR A 201 -14.32 -13.76 -26.90
C THR A 201 -12.93 -14.06 -26.35
N ILE A 202 -12.74 -13.90 -25.03
CA ILE A 202 -11.44 -14.10 -24.37
C ILE A 202 -11.11 -15.59 -24.26
N LEU A 203 -12.06 -16.40 -23.79
CA LEU A 203 -11.80 -17.77 -23.34
C LEU A 203 -11.54 -18.74 -24.51
N GLY A 204 -12.29 -18.63 -25.60
CA GLY A 204 -12.20 -19.58 -26.73
C GLY A 204 -10.79 -19.75 -27.31
N PRO A 205 -10.06 -18.67 -27.65
CA PRO A 205 -8.67 -18.77 -28.12
C PRO A 205 -7.70 -19.38 -27.10
N ILE A 206 -7.88 -19.09 -25.82
CA ILE A 206 -7.02 -19.62 -24.75
C ILE A 206 -7.24 -21.13 -24.59
N GLU A 207 -8.49 -21.59 -24.67
CA GLU A 207 -8.85 -23.01 -24.57
C GLU A 207 -8.26 -23.81 -25.73
N ALA A 208 -8.41 -23.28 -26.94
CA ALA A 208 -7.88 -23.90 -28.14
C ALA A 208 -6.35 -24.03 -28.10
N ALA A 209 -5.64 -23.07 -27.50
CA ALA A 209 -4.19 -23.11 -27.34
C ALA A 209 -3.72 -24.00 -26.17
N ASN A 210 -4.58 -24.22 -25.18
CA ASN A 210 -4.24 -24.93 -23.93
C ASN A 210 -5.33 -25.96 -23.60
N PRO A 211 -5.53 -26.99 -24.46
CA PRO A 211 -6.57 -27.99 -24.21
C PRO A 211 -6.37 -28.65 -22.84
N ASP A 212 -7.46 -28.85 -22.12
CA ASP A 212 -7.53 -29.45 -20.78
C ASP A 212 -6.85 -28.66 -19.63
N ASN A 213 -6.42 -27.40 -19.86
CA ASN A 213 -5.82 -26.56 -18.81
C ASN A 213 -6.77 -25.43 -18.36
N ALA A 214 -7.70 -25.74 -17.46
CA ALA A 214 -8.63 -24.76 -16.89
C ALA A 214 -7.94 -23.59 -16.14
N TRP A 215 -6.72 -23.80 -15.64
CA TRP A 215 -5.96 -22.71 -15.00
C TRP A 215 -5.46 -21.69 -16.02
N ALA A 216 -5.06 -22.13 -17.22
CA ALA A 216 -4.69 -21.21 -18.30
C ALA A 216 -5.88 -20.33 -18.72
N MET A 217 -7.08 -20.91 -18.77
CA MET A 217 -8.33 -20.18 -19.05
C MET A 217 -8.56 -19.05 -18.04
N PHE A 218 -8.46 -19.38 -16.76
CA PHE A 218 -8.72 -18.43 -15.69
C PHE A 218 -7.65 -17.34 -15.62
N ALA A 219 -6.38 -17.73 -15.69
CA ALA A 219 -5.26 -16.81 -15.66
C ALA A 219 -5.32 -15.84 -16.84
N GLY A 220 -5.53 -16.33 -18.06
CA GLY A 220 -5.63 -15.48 -19.24
C GLY A 220 -6.87 -14.56 -19.22
N TYR A 221 -7.96 -14.99 -18.58
CA TYR A 221 -9.11 -14.11 -18.33
C TYR A 221 -8.74 -12.95 -17.41
N VAL A 222 -8.15 -13.22 -16.24
CA VAL A 222 -7.75 -12.17 -15.28
C VAL A 222 -6.73 -11.22 -15.90
N ASP A 223 -5.71 -11.78 -16.57
CA ASP A 223 -4.68 -11.02 -17.28
C ASP A 223 -5.28 -10.07 -18.32
N THR A 224 -6.23 -10.56 -19.14
CA THR A 224 -6.90 -9.73 -20.14
C THR A 224 -7.66 -8.55 -19.51
N LEU A 225 -8.33 -8.76 -18.37
CA LEU A 225 -9.04 -7.70 -17.67
C LEU A 225 -8.07 -6.69 -17.03
N ALA A 226 -7.00 -7.18 -16.41
CA ALA A 226 -5.96 -6.35 -15.82
C ALA A 226 -5.26 -5.50 -16.89
N GLN A 227 -4.94 -6.08 -18.05
CA GLN A 227 -4.34 -5.38 -19.18
C GLN A 227 -5.26 -4.29 -19.73
N TYR A 228 -6.57 -4.54 -19.87
CA TYR A 228 -7.51 -3.50 -20.27
C TYR A 228 -7.56 -2.36 -19.26
N CYS A 229 -7.71 -2.69 -17.97
CA CYS A 229 -7.70 -1.70 -16.89
C CYS A 229 -6.44 -0.84 -16.93
N ALA A 230 -5.28 -1.49 -17.13
CA ALA A 230 -3.99 -0.83 -17.15
C ALA A 230 -3.85 0.09 -18.35
N ASN A 231 -4.21 -0.36 -19.55
CA ASN A 231 -4.13 0.45 -20.76
C ASN A 231 -4.93 1.76 -20.63
N VAL A 232 -6.19 1.66 -20.19
CA VAL A 232 -7.07 2.82 -20.02
C VAL A 232 -6.58 3.74 -18.90
N THR A 233 -6.11 3.17 -17.79
CA THR A 233 -5.61 3.96 -16.66
C THR A 233 -4.31 4.67 -17.02
N THR A 234 -3.36 3.95 -17.62
CA THR A 234 -2.07 4.50 -18.04
C THR A 234 -2.25 5.61 -19.08
N GLU A 235 -3.20 5.49 -20.02
CA GLU A 235 -3.50 6.58 -20.97
C GLU A 235 -3.81 7.92 -20.26
N LYS A 236 -4.55 7.87 -19.14
CA LYS A 236 -4.88 9.06 -18.35
C LYS A 236 -3.72 9.56 -17.49
N TRP A 237 -2.89 8.65 -16.96
CA TRP A 237 -1.93 8.95 -15.88
C TRP A 237 -0.46 9.01 -16.32
N LEU A 238 -0.17 8.57 -17.53
CA LEU A 238 1.17 8.68 -18.11
C LEU A 238 1.63 10.15 -18.13
N GLY A 239 2.83 10.40 -17.61
CA GLY A 239 3.39 11.75 -17.47
C GLY A 239 2.81 12.58 -16.32
N LYS A 240 1.81 12.10 -15.57
CA LYS A 240 1.28 12.77 -14.37
C LYS A 240 1.84 12.19 -13.07
N LEU A 241 2.03 10.87 -13.03
CA LEU A 241 2.66 10.16 -11.92
C LEU A 241 3.77 9.26 -12.47
N GLY A 242 4.93 9.29 -11.84
CA GLY A 242 6.03 8.39 -12.17
C GLY A 242 5.63 6.93 -11.95
N GLY A 243 6.09 6.03 -12.83
CA GLY A 243 5.81 4.59 -12.76
C GLY A 243 4.41 4.18 -13.24
N ALA A 244 3.59 5.08 -13.78
CA ALA A 244 2.25 4.75 -14.29
C ALA A 244 2.26 3.77 -15.47
N ASP A 245 3.35 3.69 -16.22
CA ASP A 245 3.61 2.71 -17.28
C ASP A 245 4.23 1.39 -16.76
N VAL A 246 4.70 1.38 -15.50
CA VAL A 246 5.40 0.24 -14.90
C VAL A 246 4.48 -0.56 -13.99
N TYR A 247 3.84 0.08 -13.00
CA TYR A 247 3.13 -0.64 -11.94
C TYR A 247 1.61 -0.67 -12.10
N THR A 248 1.02 0.14 -12.99
CA THR A 248 -0.45 0.18 -13.16
C THR A 248 -1.04 -1.19 -13.53
N TYR A 249 -0.32 -2.02 -14.30
CA TYR A 249 -0.76 -3.39 -14.54
C TYR A 249 -0.94 -4.18 -13.25
N SER A 250 0.08 -4.23 -12.38
CA SER A 250 0.00 -4.93 -11.09
C SER A 250 -1.09 -4.38 -10.17
N HIS A 251 -1.37 -3.07 -10.25
CA HIS A 251 -2.46 -2.44 -9.50
C HIS A 251 -3.84 -2.90 -10.00
N CYS A 252 -3.98 -2.97 -11.32
CA CYS A 252 -5.18 -3.49 -11.97
C CYS A 252 -5.38 -4.97 -11.68
N GLU A 253 -4.33 -5.78 -11.70
CA GLU A 253 -4.38 -7.20 -11.33
C GLU A 253 -4.89 -7.37 -9.88
N ALA A 254 -4.27 -6.66 -8.93
CA ALA A 254 -4.68 -6.68 -7.53
C ALA A 254 -6.15 -6.27 -7.33
N LEU A 255 -6.60 -5.22 -8.01
CA LEU A 255 -8.00 -4.76 -7.89
C LEU A 255 -9.00 -5.60 -8.69
N VAL A 256 -8.62 -6.22 -9.82
CA VAL A 256 -9.49 -7.19 -10.50
C VAL A 256 -9.77 -8.37 -9.57
N GLU A 257 -8.75 -8.90 -8.91
CA GLU A 257 -8.93 -10.00 -7.96
C GLU A 257 -9.73 -9.57 -6.72
N SER A 258 -9.36 -8.46 -6.08
CA SER A 258 -10.09 -7.96 -4.91
C SER A 258 -11.55 -7.65 -5.24
N LEU A 259 -11.85 -7.04 -6.38
CA LEU A 259 -13.24 -6.78 -6.80
C LEU A 259 -14.05 -8.07 -6.95
N ARG A 260 -13.44 -9.13 -7.47
CA ARG A 260 -14.12 -10.42 -7.63
C ARG A 260 -14.33 -11.12 -6.30
N ILE A 261 -13.31 -11.14 -5.44
CA ILE A 261 -13.27 -11.98 -4.24
C ILE A 261 -13.86 -11.24 -3.02
N ASP A 262 -13.49 -9.99 -2.81
CA ASP A 262 -13.89 -9.20 -1.64
C ASP A 262 -15.21 -8.46 -1.85
N TYR A 263 -15.44 -7.94 -3.07
CA TYR A 263 -16.63 -7.13 -3.39
C TYR A 263 -17.74 -7.91 -4.09
N GLY A 264 -17.48 -9.16 -4.50
CA GLY A 264 -18.47 -10.00 -5.18
C GLY A 264 -18.84 -9.50 -6.58
N VAL A 265 -17.97 -8.74 -7.26
CA VAL A 265 -18.15 -8.38 -8.67
C VAL A 265 -17.70 -9.57 -9.51
N LEU A 266 -18.54 -10.59 -9.64
CA LEU A 266 -18.13 -11.91 -10.13
C LEU A 266 -17.98 -12.03 -11.66
N GLY A 267 -18.44 -11.03 -12.42
CA GLY A 267 -18.46 -11.09 -13.88
C GLY A 267 -19.24 -12.33 -14.38
N PRO A 268 -18.72 -13.10 -15.35
CA PRO A 268 -19.38 -14.28 -15.91
C PRO A 268 -19.51 -15.44 -14.93
N PHE A 269 -18.80 -15.40 -13.79
CA PHE A 269 -18.84 -16.46 -12.78
C PHE A 269 -19.88 -16.23 -11.69
N GLY A 270 -20.65 -15.13 -11.77
CA GLY A 270 -21.76 -14.88 -10.86
C GLY A 270 -23.01 -15.70 -11.19
N VAL A 271 -23.91 -15.84 -10.22
CA VAL A 271 -25.24 -16.42 -10.44
C VAL A 271 -26.01 -15.49 -11.38
N GLN A 272 -26.28 -15.97 -12.60
CA GLN A 272 -27.11 -15.24 -13.56
C GLN A 272 -28.60 -15.46 -13.20
N PRO A 273 -29.46 -14.44 -13.33
CA PRO A 273 -30.90 -14.60 -13.15
C PRO A 273 -31.42 -15.69 -14.11
N SER A 274 -32.27 -16.58 -13.58
CA SER A 274 -32.97 -17.61 -14.34
C SER A 274 -33.96 -17.04 -15.35
#